data_AF-A0A371PP68-F1
#
_entry.id   AF-A0A371PP68-F1
#
_cell.length_a   1.000
_cell.length_b   1.000
_cell.length_c   1.000
_cell.angle_alpha   90.00
_cell.angle_beta   90.00
_cell.angle_gamma   90.00
#
_symmetry.space_group_name_H-M   'P 1'
#
loop_
_entity.id
_entity.type
_entity.pdbx_description
1 polymer ?
#
loop_
_entity_poly.entity_id
_entity_poly.type
_entity_poly.pdbx_seq_one_letter_code
_entity_poly.pdbx_strand_id
1 'polypeptide(L)'
;MQGSVRSSVNPQVSEGNEGSFRQSVSCHGEQDVRGCAVSRDRCASGARQRLLRRPGGGGGVHRLAGPRCPDCRKQARRIHSTYQRSVEERPLGSRRVMVRLRVRQYFCDRKSCSRKTFVEQVPGLSERHRRSSTGLTGWLRSIAIELGGRPAARLCRRLRLAAGKTQLLRLLTAPTVSDRAPRVLGVDEFAFRKGCTYGTVLVDVEAGRVVDVLPDRTSETFAAWLKGHPGAEIICRDRATAYTKAVKEAAPDALELADRWHLLQNLSAAVEKTCHQHRDCLRKRAEEETVTEVPEPPPMLLPPAELPRAQIIERTRHRYEDITACWRNTGPSAPLPAV
;
A
#
# COMPACT_ATOMS: atom_id res chain seq x y z
N MET A 1 -12.54 -6.47 57.83
CA MET A 1 -12.14 -5.05 57.79
C MET A 1 -11.74 -4.76 56.34
N GLN A 2 -12.68 -4.36 55.48
CA GLN A 2 -12.97 -2.96 55.08
C GLN A 2 -11.75 -2.28 54.43
N GLY A 3 -11.75 -1.72 53.21
CA GLY A 3 -12.75 -1.47 52.16
C GLY A 3 -12.01 -1.14 50.83
N SER A 4 -12.51 -1.52 49.65
CA SER A 4 -13.29 -0.67 48.69
C SER A 4 -12.61 0.68 48.41
N VAL A 5 -12.17 0.99 47.18
CA VAL A 5 -13.02 1.55 46.10
C VAL A 5 -12.54 1.11 44.71
N ARG A 6 -13.47 0.52 43.93
CA ARG A 6 -13.42 0.43 42.45
C ARG A 6 -14.00 1.73 41.88
N SER A 7 -13.35 2.35 40.89
CA SER A 7 -14.01 3.34 40.02
C SER A 7 -14.13 2.80 38.60
N SER A 8 -15.37 2.48 38.23
CA SER A 8 -15.83 2.22 36.88
C SER A 8 -16.24 3.55 36.26
N VAL A 9 -15.73 3.89 35.07
CA VAL A 9 -16.32 4.96 34.24
C VAL A 9 -16.25 4.54 32.77
N ASN A 10 -17.41 4.34 32.18
CA ASN A 10 -17.68 4.24 30.75
C ASN A 10 -19.08 4.86 30.54
N PRO A 11 -19.49 5.25 29.32
CA PRO A 11 -18.98 6.30 28.45
C PRO A 11 -19.96 7.49 28.39
N GLN A 12 -19.49 8.73 28.34
CA GLN A 12 -20.35 9.86 27.96
C GLN A 12 -20.27 10.11 26.46
N VAL A 13 -21.34 9.70 25.78
CA VAL A 13 -21.71 10.17 24.45
C VAL A 13 -21.93 11.67 24.54
N SER A 14 -21.04 12.46 23.94
CA SER A 14 -21.29 13.89 23.74
C SER A 14 -22.06 14.08 22.43
N GLU A 15 -23.32 14.48 22.55
CA GLU A 15 -24.17 14.90 21.45
C GLU A 15 -23.56 16.14 20.77
N GLY A 16 -22.86 15.89 19.66
CA GLY A 16 -22.28 16.92 18.81
C GLY A 16 -23.33 17.53 17.87
N ASN A 17 -24.01 18.55 18.38
CA ASN A 17 -24.61 19.69 17.67
C ASN A 17 -24.78 19.55 16.13
N GLU A 18 -25.94 19.06 15.70
CA GLU A 18 -26.35 19.03 14.28
C GLU A 18 -26.65 20.46 13.77
N GLY A 19 -25.62 21.12 13.25
CA GLY A 19 -25.76 22.37 12.52
C GLY A 19 -26.41 22.15 11.16
N SER A 20 -27.63 22.66 10.97
CA SER A 20 -28.36 22.68 9.69
C SER A 20 -27.51 23.26 8.55
N PHE A 21 -26.94 22.39 7.73
CA PHE A 21 -26.19 22.73 6.52
C PHE A 21 -27.09 22.62 5.28
N ARG A 22 -27.15 23.66 4.44
CA ARG A 22 -27.72 23.52 3.09
C ARG A 22 -26.69 22.87 2.18
N GLN A 23 -26.73 21.55 2.09
CA GLN A 23 -26.01 20.76 1.08
C GLN A 23 -26.90 20.59 -0.15
N SER A 24 -26.37 20.90 -1.34
CA SER A 24 -26.98 20.48 -2.60
C SER A 24 -26.05 19.45 -3.26
N VAL A 25 -26.37 18.17 -3.09
CA VAL A 25 -25.69 17.09 -3.82
C VAL A 25 -26.23 17.11 -5.25
N SER A 26 -25.35 17.35 -6.24
CA SER A 26 -25.72 17.29 -7.66
C SER A 26 -25.01 16.09 -8.28
N CYS A 27 -25.78 15.07 -8.68
CA CYS A 27 -25.30 13.93 -9.45
C CYS A 27 -25.36 14.29 -10.93
N HIS A 28 -24.21 14.46 -11.59
CA HIS A 28 -24.15 14.60 -13.04
C HIS A 28 -23.80 13.25 -13.65
N GLY A 29 -24.70 12.70 -14.46
CA GLY A 29 -24.46 11.55 -15.31
C GLY A 29 -24.50 11.98 -16.76
N GLU A 30 -23.36 12.19 -17.38
CA GLU A 30 -23.25 12.19 -18.84
C GLU A 30 -23.07 10.72 -19.27
N GLN A 31 -24.12 10.18 -19.88
CA GLN A 31 -24.08 8.91 -20.61
C GLN A 31 -23.64 9.20 -22.03
N ASP A 32 -22.44 8.75 -22.39
CA ASP A 32 -22.00 8.66 -23.78
C ASP A 32 -22.36 7.25 -24.27
N VAL A 33 -23.47 7.14 -25.01
CA VAL A 33 -23.95 5.88 -25.59
C VAL A 33 -24.14 6.11 -27.09
N ARG A 34 -23.20 5.63 -27.90
CA ARG A 34 -23.43 5.38 -29.33
C ARG A 34 -23.90 3.93 -29.49
N GLY A 35 -25.09 3.77 -30.05
CA GLY A 35 -25.49 2.58 -30.81
C GLY A 35 -26.22 1.46 -30.06
N CYS A 36 -27.52 1.64 -29.79
CA CYS A 36 -28.55 0.64 -30.07
C CYS A 36 -29.93 1.25 -29.84
N ALA A 37 -30.83 1.06 -30.80
CA ALA A 37 -32.21 1.52 -30.77
C ALA A 37 -33.13 0.53 -30.03
N VAL A 38 -34.32 1.03 -29.67
CA VAL A 38 -35.49 0.34 -29.08
C VAL A 38 -35.36 0.14 -27.55
N SER A 39 -36.27 0.57 -26.67
CA SER A 39 -37.68 0.95 -26.74
C SER A 39 -37.98 2.11 -25.78
N ARG A 40 -38.97 2.93 -26.14
CA ARG A 40 -39.54 3.97 -25.28
C ARG A 40 -40.36 3.30 -24.18
N ASP A 41 -39.84 3.27 -22.96
CA ASP A 41 -40.68 3.19 -21.77
C ASP A 41 -40.29 4.25 -20.75
N ARG A 42 -41.31 5.06 -20.40
CA ARG A 42 -41.22 6.16 -19.46
C ARG A 42 -40.94 5.59 -18.07
N CYS A 43 -39.81 5.94 -17.47
CA CYS A 43 -39.64 5.82 -16.03
C CYS A 43 -39.31 7.19 -15.44
N ALA A 44 -40.39 7.94 -15.19
CA ALA A 44 -40.37 9.15 -14.39
C ALA A 44 -40.24 8.75 -12.91
N SER A 45 -39.04 8.81 -12.34
CA SER A 45 -38.86 8.75 -10.89
C SER A 45 -37.68 9.61 -10.46
N GLY A 46 -37.81 10.92 -10.67
CA GLY A 46 -37.00 11.92 -9.99
C GLY A 46 -37.42 12.01 -8.53
N ALA A 47 -36.86 11.16 -7.66
CA ALA A 47 -37.05 11.27 -6.23
C ALA A 47 -36.31 12.50 -5.69
N ARG A 48 -36.95 13.67 -5.77
CA ARG A 48 -36.60 14.82 -4.93
C ARG A 48 -37.03 14.49 -3.51
N GLN A 49 -36.12 13.99 -2.67
CA GLN A 49 -36.36 13.96 -1.23
C GLN A 49 -36.40 15.41 -0.72
N ARG A 50 -37.62 15.93 -0.59
CA ARG A 50 -37.93 17.16 0.12
C ARG A 50 -37.91 16.79 1.60
N LEU A 51 -36.83 17.09 2.32
CA LEU A 51 -36.86 17.03 3.78
C LEU A 51 -38.00 17.92 4.26
N LEU A 52 -38.97 17.31 4.93
CA LEU A 52 -40.14 17.96 5.51
C LEU A 52 -39.67 19.03 6.50
N ARG A 53 -40.05 20.29 6.23
CA ARG A 53 -39.97 21.37 7.21
C ARG A 53 -41.00 21.08 8.31
N ARG A 54 -40.55 20.82 9.54
CA ARG A 54 -41.40 21.02 10.72
C ARG A 54 -41.52 22.53 10.98
N PRO A 55 -42.73 23.10 11.11
CA PRO A 55 -42.91 24.47 11.54
C PRO A 55 -42.96 24.52 13.08
N GLY A 56 -42.32 25.52 13.68
CA GLY A 56 -42.53 25.90 15.08
C GLY A 56 -41.32 25.68 15.98
N GLY A 57 -40.74 26.80 16.44
CA GLY A 57 -39.70 26.82 17.46
C GLY A 57 -38.79 28.03 17.26
N GLY A 58 -39.11 29.15 17.92
CA GLY A 58 -38.26 30.35 17.95
C GLY A 58 -36.91 30.03 18.59
N GLY A 59 -35.93 29.72 17.76
CA GLY A 59 -34.54 29.55 18.16
C GLY A 59 -33.75 30.78 17.72
N GLY A 60 -33.23 31.54 18.69
CA GLY A 60 -32.32 32.65 18.41
C GLY A 60 -31.24 32.22 17.42
N VAL A 61 -30.91 33.11 16.48
CA VAL A 61 -29.84 32.88 15.51
C VAL A 61 -28.54 32.81 16.30
N HIS A 62 -28.17 31.61 16.79
CA HIS A 62 -26.84 31.35 17.29
C HIS A 62 -25.90 31.65 16.15
N ARG A 63 -25.27 32.82 16.21
CA ARG A 63 -24.25 33.24 15.25
C ARG A 63 -23.11 32.23 15.41
N LEU A 64 -23.10 31.20 14.55
CA LEU A 64 -22.05 30.18 14.57
C LEU A 64 -20.70 30.90 14.57
N ALA A 65 -19.93 30.64 15.62
CA ALA A 65 -18.69 31.31 15.87
C ALA A 65 -17.77 31.08 14.65
N GLY A 66 -17.16 32.15 14.11
CA GLY A 66 -16.36 32.05 12.89
C GLY A 66 -15.19 31.06 13.02
N PRO A 67 -14.71 30.48 11.92
CA PRO A 67 -13.63 29.50 11.97
C PRO A 67 -12.34 30.15 12.51
N ARG A 68 -11.46 29.32 13.08
CA ARG A 68 -10.16 29.77 13.58
C ARG A 68 -9.14 29.82 12.45
N CYS A 69 -8.28 30.84 12.46
CA CYS A 69 -7.16 30.92 11.54
C CYS A 69 -6.25 29.69 11.73
N PRO A 70 -5.87 28.98 10.65
CA PRO A 70 -5.03 27.79 10.76
C PRO A 70 -3.63 28.04 11.32
N ASP A 71 -3.09 29.26 11.18
CA ASP A 71 -1.74 29.57 11.69
C ASP A 71 -1.77 30.07 13.15
N CYS A 72 -2.62 31.06 13.46
CA CYS A 72 -2.61 31.72 14.77
C CYS A 72 -3.78 31.35 15.68
N ARG A 73 -4.69 30.48 15.23
CA ARG A 73 -5.92 30.03 15.92
C ARG A 73 -6.88 31.13 16.39
N LYS A 74 -6.64 32.39 15.99
CA LYS A 74 -7.56 33.52 16.24
C LYS A 74 -8.88 33.28 15.51
N GLN A 75 -9.98 33.48 16.20
CA GLN A 75 -11.31 33.39 15.63
C GLN A 75 -11.55 34.53 14.64
N ALA A 76 -11.93 34.18 13.41
CA ALA A 76 -12.29 35.17 12.41
C ALA A 76 -13.68 35.75 12.68
N ARG A 77 -13.80 37.05 12.43
CA ARG A 77 -15.07 37.78 12.55
C ARG A 77 -15.52 38.39 11.23
N ARG A 78 -14.58 38.68 10.33
CA ARG A 78 -14.82 39.34 9.04
C ARG A 78 -14.69 38.37 7.88
N ILE A 79 -15.72 38.32 7.04
CA ILE A 79 -15.69 37.65 5.74
C ILE A 79 -15.05 38.60 4.73
N HIS A 80 -14.09 38.09 3.97
CA HIS A 80 -13.49 38.78 2.82
C HIS A 80 -14.36 38.61 1.58
N SER A 81 -14.65 37.35 1.23
CA SER A 81 -15.42 37.00 0.04
C SER A 81 -16.10 35.64 0.23
N THR A 82 -16.99 35.30 -0.69
CA THR A 82 -17.60 33.97 -0.77
C THR A 82 -17.50 33.48 -2.21
N TYR A 83 -17.11 32.24 -2.41
CA TYR A 83 -17.00 31.65 -3.74
C TYR A 83 -17.44 30.19 -3.75
N GLN A 84 -17.70 29.65 -4.94
CA GLN A 84 -18.03 28.24 -5.10
C GLN A 84 -16.79 27.43 -5.43
N ARG A 85 -16.65 26.25 -4.82
CA ARG A 85 -15.65 25.25 -5.19
C ARG A 85 -16.30 23.88 -5.34
N SER A 86 -15.80 23.12 -6.29
CA SER A 86 -16.19 21.73 -6.49
C SER A 86 -15.16 20.79 -5.87
N VAL A 87 -15.63 19.79 -5.14
CA VAL A 87 -14.82 18.74 -4.53
C VAL A 87 -15.30 17.40 -5.07
N GLU A 88 -14.41 16.61 -5.67
CA GLU A 88 -14.72 15.24 -6.05
C GLU A 88 -14.85 14.36 -4.81
N GLU A 89 -15.86 13.51 -4.78
CA GLU A 89 -16.13 12.57 -3.69
C GLU A 89 -16.12 11.14 -4.23
N ARG A 90 -16.06 10.18 -3.30
CA ARG A 90 -16.23 8.76 -3.58
C ARG A 90 -17.49 8.53 -4.43
N PRO A 91 -17.41 7.65 -5.44
CA PRO A 91 -18.54 7.36 -6.30
C PRO A 91 -19.68 6.72 -5.49
N LEU A 92 -20.91 7.00 -5.93
CA LEU A 92 -22.11 6.34 -5.41
C LEU A 92 -22.59 5.36 -6.48
N GLY A 93 -22.38 4.07 -6.23
CA GLY A 93 -22.53 3.03 -7.25
C GLY A 93 -21.59 3.29 -8.43
N SER A 94 -22.13 3.33 -9.64
CA SER A 94 -21.36 3.58 -10.88
C SER A 94 -21.23 5.06 -11.25
N ARG A 95 -21.68 5.98 -10.39
CA ARG A 95 -21.75 7.42 -10.70
C ARG A 95 -20.67 8.20 -9.97
N ARG A 96 -20.01 9.10 -10.71
CA ARG A 96 -19.10 10.10 -10.14
C ARG A 96 -19.90 11.10 -9.30
N VAL A 97 -19.36 11.49 -8.16
CA VAL A 97 -19.99 12.44 -7.24
C VAL A 97 -19.13 13.68 -7.12
N MET A 98 -19.76 14.84 -7.25
CA MET A 98 -19.12 16.14 -7.08
C MET A 98 -19.91 16.97 -6.08
N VAL A 99 -19.24 17.38 -5.00
CA VAL A 99 -19.82 18.24 -3.98
C VAL A 99 -19.50 19.70 -4.33
N ARG A 100 -20.55 20.48 -4.62
CA ARG A 100 -20.44 21.92 -4.86
C ARG A 100 -20.62 22.65 -3.53
N LEU A 101 -19.55 23.25 -3.04
CA LEU A 101 -19.52 23.98 -1.77
C LEU A 101 -19.51 25.47 -2.04
N ARG A 102 -20.37 26.22 -1.35
CA ARG A 102 -20.23 27.67 -1.20
C ARG A 102 -19.40 27.92 0.05
N VAL A 103 -18.16 28.38 -0.14
CA VAL A 103 -17.20 28.59 0.95
C VAL A 103 -16.89 30.06 1.15
N ARG A 104 -16.73 30.44 2.41
CA ARG A 104 -16.36 31.78 2.85
C ARG A 104 -14.86 31.88 3.04
N GLN A 105 -14.27 32.93 2.46
CA GLN A 105 -12.92 33.38 2.77
C GLN A 105 -13.00 34.43 3.87
N TYR A 106 -12.18 34.29 4.91
CA TYR A 106 -12.13 35.16 6.07
C TYR A 106 -10.83 35.94 6.11
N PHE A 107 -10.87 37.12 6.73
CA PHE A 107 -9.68 37.84 7.15
C PHE A 107 -9.16 37.28 8.49
N CYS A 108 -7.84 37.25 8.64
CA CYS A 108 -7.19 37.06 9.92
C CYS A 108 -6.91 38.42 10.56
N ASP A 109 -7.68 38.77 11.60
CA ASP A 109 -7.57 40.07 12.26
C ASP A 109 -6.35 40.17 13.21
N ARG A 110 -5.40 39.22 13.17
CA ARG A 110 -4.18 39.26 13.99
C ARG A 110 -3.07 39.93 13.19
N LYS A 111 -2.67 41.14 13.59
CA LYS A 111 -1.61 41.91 12.91
C LYS A 111 -0.28 41.14 12.83
N SER A 112 0.09 40.42 13.90
CA SER A 112 1.30 39.59 13.96
C SER A 112 1.22 38.27 13.18
N CYS A 113 0.08 37.94 12.58
CA CYS A 113 -0.03 36.75 11.74
C CYS A 113 0.38 37.08 10.30
N SER A 114 1.26 36.26 9.73
CA SER A 114 1.67 36.33 8.32
C SER A 114 0.49 36.07 7.39
N ARG A 115 -0.41 35.15 7.76
CA ARG A 115 -1.62 34.85 7.00
C ARG A 115 -2.67 35.93 7.15
N LYS A 116 -2.98 36.60 6.03
CA LYS A 116 -3.99 37.68 5.97
C LYS A 116 -5.41 37.17 5.69
N THR A 117 -5.55 36.12 4.90
CA THR A 117 -6.85 35.48 4.62
C THR A 117 -6.75 33.97 4.69
N PHE A 118 -7.88 33.32 4.96
CA PHE A 118 -8.02 31.86 4.93
C PHE A 118 -9.44 31.46 4.56
N VAL A 119 -9.61 30.29 3.96
CA VAL A 119 -10.91 29.78 3.52
C VAL A 119 -11.40 28.78 4.56
N GLU A 120 -12.69 28.82 4.89
CA GLU A 120 -13.29 27.81 5.75
C GLU A 120 -13.15 26.40 5.15
N GLN A 121 -12.93 25.43 6.03
CA GLN A 121 -12.86 24.01 5.66
C GLN A 121 -13.98 23.27 6.37
N VAL A 122 -14.61 22.33 5.65
CA VAL A 122 -15.58 21.40 6.21
C VAL A 122 -14.81 20.17 6.70
N PRO A 123 -14.78 19.90 8.03
CA PRO A 123 -14.12 18.71 8.58
C PRO A 123 -14.60 17.43 7.91
N GLY A 124 -13.66 16.51 7.62
CA GLY A 124 -13.96 15.24 6.95
C GLY A 124 -14.29 15.36 5.45
N LEU A 125 -14.49 16.56 4.91
CA LEU A 125 -14.85 16.74 3.50
C LEU A 125 -13.78 17.49 2.72
N SER A 126 -13.22 18.58 3.26
CA SER A 126 -12.50 19.54 2.44
C SER A 126 -11.20 20.00 3.10
N GLU A 127 -10.11 20.03 2.34
CA GLU A 127 -8.82 20.62 2.75
C GLU A 127 -8.44 21.80 1.85
N ARG A 128 -7.50 22.63 2.32
CA ARG A 128 -6.97 23.76 1.54
C ARG A 128 -6.34 23.24 0.24
N HIS A 129 -6.66 23.89 -0.89
CA HIS A 129 -6.17 23.57 -2.24
C HIS A 129 -6.54 22.20 -2.81
N ARG A 130 -7.09 21.27 -2.01
CA ARG A 130 -7.53 19.96 -2.48
C ARG A 130 -8.82 20.06 -3.28
N ARG A 131 -8.83 19.37 -4.43
CA ARG A 131 -9.99 19.21 -5.32
C ARG A 131 -10.73 17.87 -5.10
N SER A 132 -10.21 16.99 -4.26
CA SER A 132 -10.81 15.74 -3.83
C SER A 132 -11.15 15.81 -2.35
N SER A 133 -12.17 15.07 -1.92
CA SER A 133 -12.52 14.98 -0.52
C SER A 133 -11.47 14.21 0.28
N THR A 134 -11.46 14.37 1.60
CA THR A 134 -10.53 13.60 2.45
C THR A 134 -10.80 12.09 2.33
N GLY A 135 -12.07 11.68 2.27
CA GLY A 135 -12.48 10.29 2.07
C GLY A 135 -12.02 9.71 0.72
N LEU A 136 -12.22 10.45 -0.37
CA LEU A 136 -11.73 10.04 -1.69
C LEU A 136 -10.20 9.97 -1.71
N THR A 137 -9.52 10.94 -1.10
CA THR A 137 -8.05 10.95 -1.00
C THR A 137 -7.53 9.74 -0.24
N GLY A 138 -8.23 9.31 0.82
CA GLY A 138 -7.95 8.07 1.54
C GLY A 138 -8.04 6.83 0.64
N TRP A 139 -9.14 6.67 -0.11
CA TRP A 139 -9.29 5.56 -1.07
C TRP A 139 -8.18 5.56 -2.13
N LEU A 140 -7.88 6.71 -2.72
CA LEU A 140 -6.82 6.83 -3.72
C LEU A 140 -5.44 6.48 -3.14
N ARG A 141 -5.17 6.83 -1.88
CA ARG A 141 -3.94 6.46 -1.19
C ARG A 141 -3.84 4.95 -0.98
N SER A 142 -4.90 4.29 -0.51
CA SER A 142 -4.91 2.82 -0.35
C SER A 142 -4.66 2.12 -1.68
N ILE A 143 -5.35 2.54 -2.75
CA ILE A 143 -5.13 1.97 -4.09
C ILE A 143 -3.68 2.20 -4.56
N ALA A 144 -3.10 3.37 -4.29
CA ALA A 144 -1.73 3.68 -4.66
C ALA A 144 -0.70 2.83 -3.90
N ILE A 145 -0.96 2.49 -2.63
CA ILE A 145 -0.08 1.64 -1.82
C ILE A 145 -0.05 0.22 -2.39
N GLU A 146 -1.21 -0.35 -2.69
CA GLU A 146 -1.32 -1.74 -3.16
C GLU A 146 -0.85 -1.93 -4.61
N LEU A 147 -1.16 -0.97 -5.50
CA LEU A 147 -0.98 -1.14 -6.95
C LEU A 147 0.08 -0.19 -7.55
N GLY A 148 0.64 0.72 -6.76
CA GLY A 148 1.64 1.68 -7.21
C GLY A 148 1.12 2.68 -8.25
N GLY A 149 1.88 2.91 -9.31
CA GLY A 149 1.60 3.99 -10.27
C GLY A 149 0.55 3.68 -11.34
N ARG A 150 0.98 3.11 -12.48
CA ARG A 150 0.10 2.86 -13.63
C ARG A 150 -0.99 1.80 -13.36
N PRO A 151 -0.73 0.69 -12.65
CA PRO A 151 -1.78 -0.28 -12.33
C PRO A 151 -2.91 0.33 -11.49
N ALA A 152 -2.58 1.12 -10.46
CA ALA A 152 -3.54 1.88 -9.67
C ALA A 152 -4.39 2.82 -10.54
N ALA A 153 -3.78 3.57 -11.47
CA ALA A 153 -4.51 4.44 -12.39
C ALA A 153 -5.48 3.66 -13.30
N ARG A 154 -5.11 2.45 -13.75
CA ARG A 154 -6.02 1.58 -14.51
C ARG A 154 -7.22 1.14 -13.67
N LEU A 155 -7.00 0.75 -12.42
CA LEU A 155 -8.08 0.40 -11.49
C LEU A 155 -9.01 1.60 -11.25
N CYS A 156 -8.44 2.78 -10.97
CA CYS A 156 -9.20 4.01 -10.76
C CYS A 156 -10.16 4.29 -11.93
N ARG A 157 -9.72 4.12 -13.18
CA ARG A 157 -10.58 4.29 -14.37
C ARG A 157 -11.77 3.32 -14.40
N ARG A 158 -11.57 2.07 -13.98
CA ARG A 158 -12.64 1.06 -13.90
C ARG A 158 -13.62 1.40 -12.77
N LEU A 159 -13.13 1.93 -11.66
CA LEU A 159 -13.92 2.37 -10.50
C LEU A 159 -14.52 3.79 -10.65
N ARG A 160 -14.39 4.42 -11.84
CA ARG A 160 -14.85 5.80 -12.10
C ARG A 160 -14.23 6.85 -11.16
N LEU A 161 -13.03 6.58 -10.64
CA LEU A 161 -12.24 7.53 -9.85
C LEU A 161 -11.33 8.35 -10.77
N ALA A 162 -11.36 9.68 -10.65
CA ALA A 162 -10.51 10.56 -11.44
C ALA A 162 -9.12 10.71 -10.80
N ALA A 163 -8.24 9.73 -11.07
CA ALA A 163 -6.86 9.75 -10.60
C ALA A 163 -5.86 9.22 -11.63
N GLY A 164 -4.82 10.01 -11.90
CA GLY A 164 -3.70 9.62 -12.75
C GLY A 164 -2.51 9.08 -11.95
N LYS A 165 -1.57 8.40 -12.64
CA LYS A 165 -0.33 7.85 -12.04
C LYS A 165 0.37 8.87 -11.13
N THR A 166 0.63 10.07 -11.64
CA THR A 166 1.40 11.10 -10.92
C THR A 166 0.68 11.59 -9.67
N GLN A 167 -0.64 11.74 -9.73
CA GLN A 167 -1.45 12.12 -8.58
C GLN A 167 -1.38 11.06 -7.49
N LEU A 168 -1.53 9.78 -7.87
CA LEU A 168 -1.48 8.64 -6.95
C LEU A 168 -0.11 8.52 -6.26
N LEU A 169 0.98 8.61 -7.03
CA LEU A 169 2.33 8.55 -6.46
C LEU A 169 2.64 9.72 -5.51
N ARG A 170 2.06 10.91 -5.74
CA ARG A 170 2.17 12.05 -4.82
C ARG A 170 1.40 11.86 -3.51
N LEU A 171 0.51 10.88 -3.42
CA LEU A 171 -0.17 10.53 -2.16
C LEU A 171 0.66 9.57 -1.31
N LEU A 172 1.69 8.94 -1.90
CA LEU A 172 2.60 8.08 -1.18
C LEU A 172 3.63 8.94 -0.45
N THR A 173 3.93 8.54 0.77
CA THR A 173 4.95 9.16 1.62
C THR A 173 5.82 8.02 2.12
N ALA A 174 7.13 8.20 2.07
CA ALA A 174 8.06 7.24 2.63
C ALA A 174 7.75 7.06 4.12
N PRO A 175 7.70 5.82 4.63
CA PRO A 175 7.65 5.60 6.06
C PRO A 175 8.91 6.18 6.72
N THR A 176 8.79 6.54 7.99
CA THR A 176 9.97 6.91 8.79
C THR A 176 10.83 5.67 9.01
N VAL A 177 12.11 5.77 8.70
CA VAL A 177 13.12 4.76 9.04
C VAL A 177 13.49 4.95 10.51
N SER A 178 13.64 3.85 11.25
CA SER A 178 14.05 3.93 12.65
C SER A 178 15.52 4.33 12.75
N ASP A 179 15.86 5.16 13.75
CA ASP A 179 17.24 5.60 14.04
C ASP A 179 18.19 4.45 14.42
N ARG A 180 17.71 3.21 14.57
CA ARG A 180 18.53 2.03 14.87
C ARG A 180 18.22 0.91 13.88
N ALA A 181 19.26 0.19 13.47
CA ALA A 181 19.10 -1.04 12.71
C ALA A 181 18.50 -2.15 13.59
N PRO A 182 17.75 -3.09 12.99
CA PRO A 182 17.33 -4.31 13.69
C PRO A 182 18.55 -5.16 14.07
N ARG A 183 18.36 -6.03 15.05
CA ARG A 183 19.41 -6.95 15.53
C ARG A 183 19.93 -7.85 14.42
N VAL A 184 19.03 -8.43 13.61
CA VAL A 184 19.34 -9.22 12.41
C VAL A 184 18.90 -8.46 11.17
N LEU A 185 19.87 -7.93 10.44
CA LEU A 185 19.66 -7.15 9.24
C LEU A 185 19.94 -7.99 7.98
N GLY A 186 18.94 -8.11 7.12
CA GLY A 186 19.04 -8.69 5.79
C GLY A 186 19.38 -7.59 4.77
N VAL A 187 20.34 -7.86 3.90
CA VAL A 187 20.80 -6.95 2.86
C VAL A 187 20.78 -7.67 1.53
N ASP A 188 20.04 -7.14 0.57
CA ASP A 188 19.96 -7.73 -0.77
C ASP A 188 19.93 -6.65 -1.85
N GLU A 189 20.39 -6.99 -3.05
CA GLU A 189 20.36 -6.13 -4.21
C GLU A 189 19.05 -6.34 -4.99
N PHE A 190 18.39 -5.25 -5.39
CA PHE A 190 17.24 -5.32 -6.26
C PHE A 190 17.38 -4.39 -7.46
N ALA A 191 16.78 -4.77 -8.58
CA ALA A 191 16.80 -3.96 -9.79
C ALA A 191 15.56 -3.06 -9.89
N PHE A 192 15.73 -1.74 -9.86
CA PHE A 192 14.68 -0.80 -10.29
C PHE A 192 14.35 -0.98 -11.77
N ARG A 193 15.39 -1.20 -12.57
CA ARG A 193 15.31 -1.57 -13.99
C ARG A 193 16.40 -2.60 -14.25
N LYS A 194 15.98 -3.84 -14.53
CA LYS A 194 16.86 -4.97 -14.79
C LYS A 194 17.94 -4.60 -15.81
N GLY A 195 19.20 -4.79 -15.45
CA GLY A 195 20.36 -4.48 -16.30
C GLY A 195 20.76 -3.00 -16.36
N CYS A 196 20.09 -2.08 -15.65
CA CYS A 196 20.40 -0.66 -15.70
C CYS A 196 20.66 -0.06 -14.32
N THR A 197 19.71 -0.20 -13.40
CA THR A 197 19.73 0.53 -12.13
C THR A 197 19.33 -0.41 -11.02
N TYR A 198 20.20 -0.50 -10.03
CA TYR A 198 20.07 -1.37 -8.88
C TYR A 198 20.10 -0.54 -7.61
N GLY A 199 19.39 -1.00 -6.60
CA GLY A 199 19.40 -0.47 -5.24
C GLY A 199 19.60 -1.60 -4.24
N THR A 200 19.69 -1.22 -2.97
CA THR A 200 19.80 -2.18 -1.86
C THR A 200 18.51 -2.17 -1.06
N VAL A 201 17.94 -3.33 -0.76
CA VAL A 201 16.83 -3.48 0.17
C VAL A 201 17.36 -3.97 1.52
N LEU A 202 16.92 -3.29 2.58
CA LEU A 202 17.24 -3.61 3.96
C LEU A 202 16.02 -4.20 4.63
N VAL A 203 16.17 -5.36 5.27
CA VAL A 203 15.06 -6.12 5.85
C VAL A 203 15.39 -6.51 7.28
N ASP A 204 14.45 -6.33 8.20
CA ASP A 204 14.49 -6.96 9.51
C ASP A 204 14.12 -8.43 9.32
N VAL A 205 15.11 -9.31 9.47
CA VAL A 205 14.95 -10.74 9.23
C VAL A 205 14.06 -11.37 10.30
N GLU A 206 14.10 -10.87 11.53
CA GLU A 206 13.31 -11.42 12.63
C GLU A 206 11.84 -10.99 12.51
N ALA A 207 11.59 -9.73 12.20
CA ALA A 207 10.22 -9.20 12.05
C ALA A 207 9.61 -9.48 10.67
N GLY A 208 10.42 -9.86 9.67
CA GLY A 208 9.99 -10.07 8.29
C GLY A 208 9.49 -8.79 7.63
N ARG A 209 10.12 -7.64 7.91
CA ARG A 209 9.68 -6.32 7.43
C ARG A 209 10.81 -5.57 6.75
N VAL A 210 10.47 -4.85 5.68
CA VAL A 210 11.40 -3.92 5.04
C VAL A 210 11.70 -2.77 6.01
N VAL A 211 12.99 -2.51 6.21
CA VAL A 211 13.50 -1.40 7.03
C VAL A 211 13.67 -0.16 6.16
N ASP A 212 14.40 -0.31 5.05
CA ASP A 212 14.70 0.79 4.15
C ASP A 212 15.06 0.29 2.74
N VAL A 213 15.08 1.21 1.79
CA VAL A 213 15.47 0.99 0.39
C VAL A 213 16.49 2.05 -0.01
N LEU A 214 17.74 1.63 -0.20
CA LEU A 214 18.84 2.50 -0.60
C LEU A 214 18.82 2.73 -2.12
N PRO A 215 19.26 3.92 -2.58
CA PRO A 215 19.17 4.31 -3.99
C PRO A 215 20.16 3.56 -4.90
N ASP A 216 21.18 2.94 -4.33
CA ASP A 216 22.24 2.24 -5.05
C ASP A 216 22.74 1.00 -4.27
N ARG A 217 23.77 0.34 -4.81
CA ARG A 217 24.43 -0.86 -4.26
C ARG A 217 25.87 -0.61 -3.80
N THR A 218 26.23 0.66 -3.58
CA THR A 218 27.61 1.03 -3.25
C THR A 218 27.93 0.73 -1.80
N SER A 219 29.22 0.44 -1.54
CA SER A 219 29.71 0.21 -0.18
C SER A 219 29.53 1.47 0.67
N GLU A 220 29.73 2.64 0.06
CA GLU A 220 29.73 3.94 0.72
C GLU A 220 28.33 4.31 1.21
N THR A 221 27.30 4.13 0.38
CA THR A 221 25.90 4.38 0.76
C THR A 221 25.46 3.44 1.88
N PHE A 222 25.80 2.15 1.82
CA PHE A 222 25.43 1.20 2.87
C PHE A 222 26.19 1.45 4.18
N ALA A 223 27.48 1.76 4.13
CA ALA A 223 28.27 2.11 5.30
C ALA A 223 27.75 3.37 5.99
N ALA A 224 27.38 4.40 5.22
CA ALA A 224 26.76 5.61 5.75
C ALA A 224 25.44 5.31 6.46
N TRP A 225 24.62 4.42 5.88
CA TRP A 225 23.38 3.99 6.50
C TRP A 225 23.61 3.25 7.82
N LEU A 226 24.55 2.31 7.88
CA LEU A 226 24.88 1.58 9.11
C LEU A 226 25.38 2.52 10.23
N LYS A 227 26.22 3.52 9.89
CA LYS A 227 26.69 4.53 10.85
C LYS A 227 25.55 5.39 11.39
N GLY A 228 24.57 5.72 10.54
CA GLY A 228 23.37 6.46 10.94
C GLY A 228 22.38 5.65 11.76
N HIS A 229 22.45 4.31 11.69
CA HIS A 229 21.49 3.39 12.30
C HIS A 229 22.17 2.27 13.12
N PRO A 230 22.84 2.59 14.24
CA PRO A 230 23.59 1.61 15.01
C PRO A 230 22.69 0.58 15.70
N GLY A 231 23.11 -0.70 15.71
CA GLY A 231 22.41 -1.77 16.43
C GLY A 231 22.38 -3.14 15.75
N ALA A 232 22.85 -3.25 14.51
CA ALA A 232 22.94 -4.54 13.83
C ALA A 232 24.01 -5.43 14.47
N GLU A 233 23.60 -6.59 14.98
CA GLU A 233 24.51 -7.62 15.54
C GLU A 233 24.81 -8.69 14.49
N ILE A 234 23.86 -8.98 13.60
CA ILE A 234 23.97 -10.00 12.56
C ILE A 234 23.56 -9.37 11.23
N ILE A 235 24.38 -9.53 10.20
CA ILE A 235 24.11 -9.04 8.86
C ILE A 235 24.06 -10.23 7.89
N CYS A 236 22.85 -10.58 7.46
CA CYS A 236 22.60 -11.60 6.45
C CYS A 236 22.68 -10.97 5.06
N ARG A 237 23.60 -11.42 4.21
CA ARG A 237 23.78 -10.86 2.87
C ARG A 237 24.15 -11.94 1.85
N ASP A 238 24.03 -11.58 0.57
CA ASP A 238 24.67 -12.34 -0.51
C ASP A 238 26.20 -12.12 -0.50
N ARG A 239 26.92 -12.94 -1.28
CA ARG A 239 28.38 -12.98 -1.42
C ARG A 239 28.98 -11.81 -2.20
N ALA A 240 28.21 -10.77 -2.50
CA ALA A 240 28.71 -9.55 -3.12
C ALA A 240 29.76 -8.86 -2.22
N THR A 241 30.93 -8.58 -2.79
CA THR A 241 32.09 -8.05 -2.05
C THR A 241 31.90 -6.61 -1.54
N ALA A 242 31.03 -5.84 -2.19
CA ALA A 242 30.75 -4.45 -1.82
C ALA A 242 30.19 -4.33 -0.40
N TYR A 243 29.29 -5.24 0.00
CA TYR A 243 28.67 -5.18 1.32
C TYR A 243 29.64 -5.56 2.45
N THR A 244 30.55 -6.52 2.22
CA THR A 244 31.59 -6.87 3.20
C THR A 244 32.47 -5.68 3.56
N LYS A 245 32.85 -4.88 2.56
CA LYS A 245 33.65 -3.66 2.78
C LYS A 245 32.88 -2.69 3.68
N ALA A 246 31.61 -2.47 3.40
CA ALA A 246 30.75 -1.58 4.19
C ALA A 246 30.57 -2.05 5.63
N VAL A 247 30.35 -3.35 5.85
CA VAL A 247 30.20 -3.93 7.19
C VAL A 247 31.48 -3.76 8.00
N LYS A 248 32.64 -4.10 7.43
CA LYS A 248 33.93 -3.92 8.11
C LYS A 248 34.23 -2.48 8.50
N GLU A 249 33.74 -1.52 7.72
CA GLU A 249 33.94 -0.09 8.00
C GLU A 249 32.96 0.46 9.05
N ALA A 250 31.68 0.06 9.00
CA ALA A 250 30.60 0.70 9.75
C ALA A 250 30.05 -0.13 10.92
N ALA A 251 30.21 -1.45 10.88
CA ALA A 251 29.71 -2.39 11.89
C ALA A 251 30.70 -3.58 12.02
N PRO A 252 31.95 -3.35 12.44
CA PRO A 252 32.98 -4.40 12.48
C PRO A 252 32.67 -5.53 13.46
N ASP A 253 31.88 -5.26 14.49
CA ASP A 253 31.47 -6.24 15.50
C ASP A 253 30.27 -7.10 15.04
N ALA A 254 29.65 -6.76 13.90
CA ALA A 254 28.51 -7.51 13.39
C ALA A 254 28.94 -8.83 12.72
N LEU A 255 28.23 -9.90 13.04
CA LEU A 255 28.45 -11.21 12.43
C LEU A 255 27.88 -11.24 11.00
N GLU A 256 28.74 -11.41 10.01
CA GLU A 256 28.32 -11.60 8.62
C GLU A 256 27.86 -13.05 8.37
N LEU A 257 26.61 -13.23 7.97
CA LEU A 257 26.06 -14.53 7.56
C LEU A 257 25.74 -14.54 6.06
N ALA A 258 26.13 -15.62 5.40
CA ALA A 258 25.76 -15.85 4.01
C ALA A 258 24.29 -16.32 3.92
N ASP A 259 23.54 -15.71 3.02
CA ASP A 259 22.16 -16.12 2.75
C ASP A 259 22.10 -17.59 2.24
N ARG A 260 21.30 -18.41 2.93
CA ARG A 260 21.06 -19.81 2.62
C ARG A 260 20.50 -20.02 1.21
N TRP A 261 19.60 -19.17 0.74
CA TRP A 261 19.00 -19.33 -0.59
C TRP A 261 20.08 -19.23 -1.66
N HIS A 262 20.96 -18.24 -1.56
CA HIS A 262 22.08 -18.04 -2.46
C HIS A 262 23.04 -19.24 -2.45
N LEU A 263 23.32 -19.84 -1.28
CA LEU A 263 24.15 -21.05 -1.19
C LEU A 263 23.52 -22.25 -1.92
N LEU A 264 22.22 -22.50 -1.70
CA LEU A 264 21.52 -23.62 -2.34
C LEU A 264 21.37 -23.43 -3.85
N GLN A 265 21.10 -22.20 -4.30
CA GLN A 265 21.05 -21.87 -5.73
C GLN A 265 22.40 -22.09 -6.40
N ASN A 266 23.49 -21.60 -5.78
CA ASN A 266 24.84 -21.77 -6.31
C ASN A 266 25.24 -23.25 -6.39
N LEU A 267 24.92 -24.04 -5.36
CA LEU A 267 25.16 -25.49 -5.37
C LEU A 267 24.36 -26.17 -6.50
N SER A 268 23.08 -25.87 -6.63
CA SER A 268 22.21 -26.46 -7.66
C SER A 268 22.72 -26.15 -9.06
N ALA A 269 23.06 -24.88 -9.33
CA ALA A 269 23.61 -24.45 -10.60
C ALA A 269 24.98 -25.10 -10.90
N ALA A 270 25.82 -25.29 -9.88
CA ALA A 270 27.10 -25.97 -10.04
C ALA A 270 26.91 -27.46 -10.41
N VAL A 271 26.03 -28.17 -9.70
CA VAL A 271 25.70 -29.57 -9.99
C VAL A 271 25.13 -29.70 -11.40
N GLU A 272 24.16 -28.87 -11.76
CA GLU A 272 23.55 -28.87 -13.09
C GLU A 272 24.61 -28.64 -14.18
N LYS A 273 25.50 -27.67 -14.00
CA LYS A 273 26.60 -27.40 -14.94
C LYS A 273 27.53 -28.61 -15.07
N THR A 274 27.91 -29.24 -13.96
CA THR A 274 28.78 -30.42 -13.95
C THR A 274 28.10 -31.61 -14.65
N CYS A 275 26.82 -31.87 -14.36
CA CYS A 275 26.05 -32.92 -15.03
C CYS A 275 25.97 -32.68 -16.55
N HIS A 276 25.74 -31.44 -16.99
CA HIS A 276 25.76 -31.10 -18.41
C HIS A 276 27.13 -31.33 -19.06
N GLN A 277 28.21 -30.95 -18.38
CA GLN A 277 29.58 -31.14 -18.88
C GLN A 277 29.95 -32.62 -19.00
N HIS A 278 29.47 -33.46 -18.09
CA HIS A 278 29.74 -34.91 -18.08
C HIS A 278 28.62 -35.75 -18.69
N ARG A 279 27.70 -35.14 -19.45
CA ARG A 279 26.51 -35.80 -19.98
C ARG A 279 26.82 -37.10 -20.73
N ASP A 280 27.84 -37.12 -21.59
CA ASP A 280 28.18 -38.31 -22.36
C ASP A 280 28.80 -39.43 -21.50
N CYS A 281 29.60 -39.08 -20.50
CA CYS A 281 30.15 -40.04 -19.55
C CYS A 281 29.05 -40.64 -18.67
N LEU A 282 28.12 -39.80 -18.19
CA LEU A 282 26.97 -40.22 -17.40
C LEU A 282 26.01 -41.07 -18.23
N ARG A 283 25.80 -40.75 -19.51
CA ARG A 283 24.99 -41.55 -20.43
C ARG A 283 25.60 -42.94 -20.67
N LYS A 284 26.89 -43.03 -20.98
CA LYS A 284 27.59 -44.31 -21.13
C LYS A 284 27.49 -45.18 -19.88
N ARG A 285 27.71 -44.60 -18.69
CA ARG A 285 27.54 -45.29 -17.40
C ARG A 285 26.11 -45.77 -17.17
N ALA A 286 25.10 -44.97 -17.49
CA ALA A 286 23.70 -45.37 -17.35
C ALA A 286 23.31 -46.50 -18.33
N GLU A 287 23.86 -46.47 -19.56
CA GLU A 287 23.70 -47.54 -20.56
C GLU A 287 24.46 -48.82 -20.13
N GLU A 288 25.61 -48.71 -19.47
CA GLU A 288 26.36 -49.85 -18.90
C GLU A 288 25.68 -50.43 -17.64
N GLU A 289 25.12 -49.58 -16.77
CA GLU A 289 24.40 -50.00 -15.55
C GLU A 289 23.05 -50.67 -15.87
N THR A 290 22.38 -50.29 -16.96
CA THR A 290 21.11 -50.93 -17.39
C THR A 290 21.29 -52.36 -17.90
N VAL A 291 22.52 -52.80 -18.21
CA VAL A 291 22.82 -54.20 -18.58
C VAL A 291 22.94 -55.11 -17.36
N THR A 292 23.07 -54.54 -16.16
CA THR A 292 23.07 -55.30 -14.90
C THR A 292 21.74 -55.07 -14.22
N GLU A 293 20.80 -56.03 -14.28
CA GLU A 293 19.61 -56.01 -13.43
C GLU A 293 20.05 -56.08 -11.96
N VAL A 294 20.27 -54.91 -11.36
CA VAL A 294 20.38 -54.77 -9.93
C VAL A 294 18.94 -54.87 -9.40
N PRO A 295 18.61 -55.82 -8.51
CA PRO A 295 17.30 -55.88 -7.90
C PRO A 295 17.03 -54.53 -7.23
N GLU A 296 15.86 -53.93 -7.52
CA GLU A 296 15.48 -52.63 -6.94
C GLU A 296 15.76 -52.66 -5.44
N PRO A 297 16.68 -51.83 -4.92
CA PRO A 297 16.81 -51.72 -3.48
C PRO A 297 15.45 -51.27 -2.96
N PRO A 298 14.95 -51.86 -1.86
CA PRO A 298 13.69 -51.42 -1.27
C PRO A 298 13.78 -49.90 -1.12
N PRO A 299 12.74 -49.15 -1.54
CA PRO A 299 12.81 -47.71 -1.58
C PRO A 299 13.31 -47.25 -0.22
N MET A 300 14.42 -46.51 -0.23
CA MET A 300 14.91 -45.84 0.97
C MET A 300 13.85 -44.81 1.31
N LEU A 301 12.84 -45.25 2.07
CA LEU A 301 11.85 -44.40 2.69
C LEU A 301 12.64 -43.60 3.72
N LEU A 302 13.29 -42.52 3.28
CA LEU A 302 13.57 -41.42 4.16
C LEU A 302 12.25 -41.18 4.89
N PRO A 303 12.23 -41.22 6.24
CA PRO A 303 11.06 -40.75 6.97
C PRO A 303 10.73 -39.41 6.33
N PRO A 304 9.48 -39.17 5.90
CA PRO A 304 9.13 -37.88 5.30
C PRO A 304 9.70 -36.85 6.25
N ALA A 305 10.65 -36.04 5.77
CA ALA A 305 11.27 -35.05 6.62
C ALA A 305 10.10 -34.26 7.18
N GLU A 306 9.83 -34.41 8.48
CA GLU A 306 8.82 -33.62 9.16
C GLU A 306 9.41 -32.22 9.21
N LEU A 307 9.31 -31.55 8.06
CA LEU A 307 9.66 -30.17 7.92
C LEU A 307 8.83 -29.46 9.00
N PRO A 308 9.45 -28.65 9.86
CA PRO A 308 8.74 -27.94 10.90
C PRO A 308 7.51 -27.27 10.29
N ARG A 309 6.36 -27.31 10.98
CA ARG A 309 5.13 -26.60 10.56
C ARG A 309 5.30 -25.09 10.69
N ALA A 310 6.34 -24.53 10.09
CA ALA A 310 6.52 -23.11 9.93
C ALA A 310 5.59 -22.65 8.81
N GLN A 311 4.90 -21.54 9.02
CA GLN A 311 3.95 -20.98 8.06
C GLN A 311 4.56 -20.78 6.66
N ILE A 312 5.88 -20.58 6.56
CA ILE A 312 6.60 -20.44 5.30
C ILE A 312 6.61 -21.75 4.51
N ILE A 313 6.78 -22.89 5.18
CA ILE A 313 6.80 -24.21 4.55
C ILE A 313 5.40 -24.57 4.04
N GLU A 314 4.36 -24.33 4.85
CA GLU A 314 2.96 -24.52 4.44
C GLU A 314 2.56 -23.63 3.27
N ARG A 315 2.94 -22.34 3.29
CA ARG A 315 2.69 -21.42 2.17
C ARG A 315 3.39 -21.86 0.89
N THR A 316 4.62 -22.36 1.01
CA THR A 316 5.38 -22.85 -0.15
C THR A 316 4.73 -24.11 -0.72
N ARG A 317 4.27 -25.02 0.14
CA ARG A 317 3.55 -26.23 -0.25
C ARG A 317 2.21 -25.92 -0.93
N HIS A 318 1.39 -25.05 -0.33
CA HIS A 318 0.14 -24.58 -0.94
C HIS A 318 0.37 -23.94 -2.30
N ARG A 319 1.39 -23.08 -2.42
CA ARG A 319 1.74 -22.46 -3.70
C ARG A 319 2.15 -23.50 -4.75
N TYR A 320 2.89 -24.53 -4.35
CA TYR A 320 3.30 -25.61 -5.26
C TYR A 320 2.10 -26.46 -5.70
N GLU A 321 1.20 -26.78 -4.78
CA GLU A 321 -0.08 -27.46 -5.02
C GLU A 321 -0.98 -26.63 -5.97
N ASP A 322 -1.10 -25.32 -5.75
CA ASP A 322 -1.85 -24.41 -6.63
C ASP A 322 -1.26 -24.36 -8.05
N ILE A 323 0.07 -24.30 -8.18
CA ILE A 323 0.76 -24.29 -9.48
C ILE A 323 0.56 -25.64 -10.18
N THR A 324 0.70 -26.77 -9.48
CA THR A 324 0.50 -28.10 -10.06
C THR A 324 -0.96 -28.36 -10.42
N ALA A 325 -1.92 -27.87 -9.63
CA ALA A 325 -3.34 -27.91 -9.97
C ALA A 325 -3.64 -27.06 -11.23
N CYS A 326 -3.06 -25.86 -11.32
CA CYS A 326 -3.21 -24.99 -12.49
C CYS A 326 -2.63 -25.64 -13.76
N TRP A 327 -1.47 -26.29 -13.66
CA TRP A 327 -0.86 -27.06 -14.75
C TRP A 327 -1.68 -28.29 -15.16
N ARG A 328 -2.23 -29.04 -14.19
CA ARG A 328 -3.10 -30.19 -14.47
C ARG A 328 -4.41 -29.77 -15.15
N ASN A 329 -4.92 -28.59 -14.80
CA ASN A 329 -6.16 -28.05 -15.36
C ASN A 329 -5.96 -27.29 -16.70
N THR A 330 -4.71 -27.13 -17.17
CA THR A 330 -4.39 -26.43 -18.43
C THR A 330 -3.70 -27.33 -19.47
N GLY A 331 -3.87 -28.65 -19.37
CA GLY A 331 -3.43 -29.59 -20.41
C GLY A 331 -4.07 -29.34 -21.79
N PRO A 332 -3.51 -29.88 -22.90
CA PRO A 332 -3.67 -29.38 -24.27
C PRO A 332 -5.04 -29.57 -24.95
N SER A 333 -6.14 -29.73 -24.20
CA SER A 333 -7.45 -30.08 -24.76
C SER A 333 -8.65 -29.39 -24.10
N ALA A 334 -8.47 -28.21 -23.50
CA ALA A 334 -9.61 -27.40 -23.06
C ALA A 334 -10.13 -26.53 -24.23
N PRO A 335 -11.38 -26.71 -24.73
CA PRO A 335 -11.94 -25.83 -25.75
C PRO A 335 -12.16 -24.43 -25.17
N LEU A 336 -11.83 -23.41 -25.96
CA LEU A 336 -12.06 -22.00 -25.62
C LEU A 336 -13.56 -21.77 -25.36
N PRO A 337 -13.96 -21.09 -24.27
CA PRO A 337 -15.36 -20.73 -24.08
C PRO A 337 -15.77 -19.70 -25.14
N ALA A 338 -16.84 -20.02 -25.86
CA ALA A 338 -17.48 -19.15 -26.82
C ALA A 338 -18.14 -17.94 -26.11
N VAL A 339 -17.83 -16.76 -26.63
CA VAL A 339 -18.46 -15.42 -26.55
C VAL A 339 -19.15 -15.02 -25.24
#